data_AF-A0A7K2QEY2-F1
#
_entry.id   AF-A0A7K2QEY2-F1
#
_cell.length_a   1.000
_cell.length_b   1.000
_cell.length_c   1.000
_cell.angle_alpha   90.00
_cell.angle_beta   90.00
_cell.angle_gamma   90.00
#
_symmetry.space_group_name_H-M   'P 1'
#
loop_
_entity.id
_entity.type
_entity.pdbx_description
1 polymer ?
#
loop_
_entity_poly.entity_id
_entity_poly.type
_entity_poly.pdbx_seq_one_letter_code
_entity_poly.pdbx_strand_id
1 'polypeptide(L)'
;MPLSAPPASYTAAVERYLTGAGIAKSSARIYRISLTTWGWMLAGEPAPTGPARRGAKPPVFPVTAIDDPALPEALAELAAARADEMDADTVNRELSIARKAIGWWQRQGWIIGDPTIGI
;
A
#
# COMPACT_ATOMS: atom_id res chain seq x y z
N MET A 1 -11.21 -13.55 16.87
CA MET A 1 -12.22 -13.16 15.87
C MET A 1 -12.11 -14.11 14.69
N PRO A 2 -13.21 -14.53 14.04
CA PRO A 2 -13.12 -15.31 12.82
C PRO A 2 -12.43 -14.48 11.73
N LEU A 3 -11.47 -15.10 11.03
CA LEU A 3 -10.78 -14.50 9.90
C LEU A 3 -11.81 -14.27 8.78
N SER A 4 -11.88 -13.05 8.25
CA SER A 4 -12.76 -12.73 7.12
C SER A 4 -12.07 -13.12 5.82
N ALA A 5 -12.82 -13.58 4.82
CA ALA A 5 -12.23 -13.90 3.52
C ALA A 5 -11.53 -12.67 2.90
N PRO A 6 -10.31 -12.84 2.36
CA PRO A 6 -9.58 -11.73 1.75
C PRO A 6 -10.39 -11.17 0.57
N PRO A 7 -10.42 -9.84 0.40
CA PRO A 7 -10.93 -9.21 -0.81
C PRO A 7 -10.16 -9.72 -2.04
N ALA A 8 -10.85 -9.82 -3.18
CA ALA A 8 -10.24 -10.30 -4.42
C ALA A 8 -9.16 -9.36 -4.98
N SER A 9 -9.10 -8.10 -4.54
CA SER A 9 -8.14 -7.11 -5.03
C SER A 9 -7.58 -6.21 -3.93
N TYR A 10 -6.38 -5.67 -4.17
CA TYR A 10 -5.76 -4.64 -3.34
C TYR A 10 -6.67 -3.43 -3.11
N THR A 11 -7.29 -2.90 -4.17
CA THR A 11 -8.21 -1.76 -4.06
C THR A 11 -9.40 -2.07 -3.14
N ALA A 12 -9.96 -3.28 -3.21
CA ALA A 12 -11.03 -3.68 -2.31
C ALA A 12 -10.54 -3.83 -0.86
N ALA A 13 -9.30 -4.27 -0.65
CA ALA A 13 -8.67 -4.31 0.67
C ALA A 13 -8.42 -2.92 1.25
N VAL A 14 -8.04 -1.95 0.41
CA VAL A 14 -7.92 -0.54 0.79
C VAL A 14 -9.28 0.02 1.22
N GLU A 15 -10.35 -0.19 0.45
CA GLU A 15 -11.67 0.33 0.81
C GLU A 15 -12.21 -0.31 2.11
N ARG A 16 -11.97 -1.61 2.32
CA ARG A 16 -12.31 -2.25 3.61
C ARG A 16 -11.47 -1.70 4.77
N TYR A 17 -10.20 -1.39 4.56
CA TYR A 17 -9.36 -0.76 5.57
C TYR A 17 -9.86 0.65 5.92
N LEU A 18 -10.13 1.49 4.92
CA LEU A 18 -10.60 2.87 5.12
C LEU A 18 -11.94 2.94 5.86
N THR A 19 -12.81 1.96 5.67
CA THR A 19 -14.13 1.88 6.30
C THR A 19 -14.11 1.13 7.64
N GLY A 20 -13.28 0.10 7.79
CA GLY A 20 -13.26 -0.80 8.94
C GLY A 20 -12.23 -0.49 10.02
N ALA A 21 -11.18 0.29 9.73
CA ALA A 21 -10.10 0.55 10.68
C ALA A 21 -10.30 1.79 11.58
N GLY A 22 -11.49 2.43 11.52
CA GLY A 22 -11.78 3.62 12.31
C GLY A 22 -11.04 4.88 11.83
N ILE A 23 -10.69 4.95 10.53
CA ILE A 23 -10.05 6.13 9.94
C ILE A 23 -11.03 7.29 9.93
N ALA A 24 -10.62 8.43 10.50
CA ALA A 24 -11.43 9.64 10.47
C ALA A 24 -11.74 10.08 9.02
N LYS A 25 -12.97 10.54 8.77
CA LYS A 25 -13.40 11.03 7.44
C LYS A 25 -12.45 12.09 6.87
N SER A 26 -11.91 12.97 7.72
CA SER A 26 -10.93 14.00 7.34
C SER A 26 -9.61 13.44 6.82
N SER A 27 -9.22 12.23 7.24
CA SER A 27 -7.97 11.58 6.87
C SER A 27 -8.10 10.62 5.69
N ALA A 28 -9.32 10.13 5.42
CA ALA A 28 -9.57 9.07 4.43
C ALA A 28 -9.02 9.39 3.04
N ARG A 29 -9.14 10.64 2.58
CA ARG A 29 -8.60 11.07 1.28
C ARG A 29 -7.09 10.88 1.20
N ILE A 30 -6.36 11.29 2.24
CA ILE A 30 -4.90 11.22 2.24
C ILE A 30 -4.44 9.78 2.34
N TYR A 31 -5.11 8.97 3.18
CA TYR A 31 -4.83 7.54 3.26
C TYR A 31 -5.05 6.85 1.92
N ARG A 32 -6.14 7.15 1.21
CA ARG A 32 -6.38 6.61 -0.13
C ARG A 32 -5.27 7.00 -1.11
N ILE A 33 -4.85 8.27 -1.13
CA ILE A 33 -3.76 8.71 -2.01
C ILE A 33 -2.47 7.95 -1.70
N SER A 34 -2.06 7.89 -0.43
CA SER A 34 -0.85 7.18 -0.01
C SER A 34 -0.91 5.69 -0.35
N LEU A 35 -2.06 5.03 -0.12
CA LEU A 35 -2.24 3.62 -0.45
C LEU A 35 -2.33 3.37 -1.96
N THR A 36 -2.81 4.32 -2.75
CA THR A 36 -2.70 4.24 -4.21
C THR A 36 -1.25 4.32 -4.65
N THR A 37 -0.45 5.26 -4.11
CA THR A 37 0.99 5.35 -4.39
C THR A 37 1.71 4.04 -4.04
N TRP A 38 1.50 3.52 -2.83
CA TRP A 38 2.08 2.25 -2.40
C TRP A 38 1.53 1.06 -3.18
N GLY A 39 0.31 1.13 -3.72
CA GLY A 39 -0.25 0.10 -4.58
C GLY A 39 0.53 -0.11 -5.88
N TRP A 40 1.18 0.93 -6.42
CA TRP A 40 2.12 0.77 -7.54
C TRP A 40 3.33 -0.06 -7.10
N MET A 41 3.99 0.35 -6.03
CA MET A 41 5.23 -0.28 -5.57
C MET A 41 5.00 -1.72 -5.08
N LEU A 42 3.86 -1.98 -4.42
CA LEU A 42 3.44 -3.32 -4.02
C LEU A 42 3.07 -4.23 -5.20
N ALA A 43 2.79 -3.66 -6.38
CA ALA A 43 2.62 -4.40 -7.62
C ALA A 43 3.95 -4.58 -8.39
N GLY A 44 5.07 -4.10 -7.84
CA GLY A 44 6.38 -4.12 -8.50
C GLY A 44 6.58 -3.00 -9.52
N GLU A 45 5.75 -1.96 -9.52
CA GLU A 45 5.82 -0.84 -10.46
C GLU A 45 6.18 0.48 -9.75
N PRO A 46 6.96 1.39 -10.38
CA PRO A 46 7.23 2.70 -9.81
C PRO A 46 5.94 3.53 -9.75
N ALA A 47 5.74 4.24 -8.64
CA ALA A 47 4.62 5.17 -8.54
C ALA A 47 4.81 6.36 -9.51
N PRO A 48 3.79 6.71 -10.32
CA PRO A 48 3.94 7.79 -11.29
C PRO A 48 4.17 9.15 -10.61
N THR A 49 5.11 9.92 -11.14
CA THR A 49 5.44 11.29 -10.71
C THR A 49 5.29 12.30 -11.84
N GLY A 50 5.24 13.59 -11.50
CA GLY A 50 5.15 14.68 -12.47
C GLY A 50 3.99 14.54 -13.48
N PRO A 51 4.21 14.82 -14.78
CA PRO A 51 3.20 14.71 -15.83
C PRO A 51 2.61 13.30 -16.00
N ALA A 52 3.38 12.24 -15.71
CA ALA A 52 2.94 10.85 -15.86
C ALA A 52 1.78 10.49 -14.92
N ARG A 53 1.55 11.27 -13.85
CA ARG A 53 0.39 11.11 -12.97
C ARG A 53 -0.94 11.28 -13.69
N ARG A 54 -0.99 12.12 -14.74
CA ARG A 54 -2.25 12.41 -15.43
C ARG A 54 -2.64 11.23 -16.31
N GLY A 55 -3.73 10.56 -15.95
CA GLY A 55 -4.26 9.42 -16.71
C GLY A 55 -3.66 8.06 -16.31
N ALA A 56 -2.73 8.04 -15.35
CA ALA A 56 -2.23 6.80 -14.79
C ALA A 56 -3.37 5.99 -14.15
N LYS A 57 -3.44 4.71 -14.49
CA LYS A 57 -4.41 3.77 -13.94
C LYS A 57 -3.71 2.89 -12.92
N PRO A 58 -4.06 2.95 -11.62
CA PRO A 58 -3.42 2.12 -10.60
C PRO A 58 -3.47 0.63 -10.98
N PRO A 59 -2.41 -0.14 -10.67
CA PRO A 59 -2.39 -1.57 -10.93
C PRO A 59 -3.51 -2.27 -10.16
N VAL A 60 -4.03 -3.34 -10.77
CA VAL A 60 -5.04 -4.21 -10.16
C VAL A 60 -4.42 -5.57 -9.95
N PHE A 61 -4.27 -5.96 -8.69
CA PHE A 61 -3.69 -7.24 -8.31
C PHE A 61 -4.40 -7.81 -7.06
N PRO A 62 -4.34 -9.13 -6.84
CA PRO A 62 -4.88 -9.75 -5.63
C PRO A 62 -4.16 -9.26 -4.37
N VAL A 63 -4.89 -9.03 -3.27
CA VAL A 63 -4.26 -8.61 -2.00
C VAL A 63 -3.25 -9.64 -1.49
N THR A 64 -3.47 -10.92 -1.80
CA THR A 64 -2.60 -12.03 -1.41
C THR A 64 -1.25 -12.03 -2.13
N ALA A 65 -1.10 -11.26 -3.23
CA ALA A 65 0.19 -11.12 -3.90
C ALA A 65 1.23 -10.34 -3.07
N ILE A 66 0.78 -9.65 -2.00
CA ILE A 66 1.67 -9.00 -1.03
C ILE A 66 2.57 -10.01 -0.29
N ASP A 67 2.13 -11.27 -0.20
CA ASP A 67 2.90 -12.36 0.43
C ASP A 67 3.93 -13.01 -0.52
N ASP A 68 4.14 -12.45 -1.73
CA ASP A 68 5.19 -12.93 -2.62
C ASP A 68 6.58 -12.77 -1.97
N PRO A 69 7.36 -13.85 -1.79
CA PRO A 69 8.67 -13.78 -1.15
C PRO A 69 9.71 -12.96 -1.92
N ALA A 70 9.50 -12.69 -3.23
CA ALA A 70 10.37 -11.83 -4.01
C ALA A 70 10.02 -10.33 -3.88
N LEU A 71 8.83 -10.00 -3.36
CA LEU A 71 8.36 -8.62 -3.25
C LEU A 71 9.24 -7.73 -2.36
N PRO A 72 9.77 -8.16 -1.19
CA PRO A 72 10.52 -7.26 -0.31
C PRO A 72 11.75 -6.61 -0.96
N GLU A 73 12.50 -7.35 -1.79
CA GLU A 73 13.69 -6.83 -2.48
C GLU A 73 13.29 -5.77 -3.50
N ALA A 74 12.36 -6.09 -4.40
CA ALA A 74 11.85 -5.15 -5.40
C ALA A 74 11.20 -3.92 -4.76
N LEU A 75 10.46 -4.11 -3.65
CA LEU A 75 9.81 -3.03 -2.93
C LEU A 75 10.81 -2.07 -2.29
N ALA A 76 11.93 -2.58 -1.75
CA ALA A 76 12.99 -1.76 -1.19
C ALA A 76 13.64 -0.86 -2.25
N GLU A 77 13.91 -1.40 -3.45
CA GLU A 77 14.45 -0.62 -4.57
C GLU A 77 13.48 0.48 -5.01
N LEU A 78 12.19 0.15 -5.17
CA LEU A 78 11.16 1.11 -5.56
C LEU A 78 10.93 2.18 -4.49
N ALA A 79 10.99 1.81 -3.21
CA ALA A 79 10.86 2.74 -2.10
C ALA A 79 12.08 3.68 -2.00
N ALA A 80 13.30 3.18 -2.26
CA ALA A 80 14.50 4.01 -2.32
C ALA A 80 14.41 5.03 -3.48
N ALA A 81 14.03 4.59 -4.68
CA ALA A 81 13.82 5.49 -5.82
C ALA A 81 12.75 6.56 -5.52
N ARG A 82 11.66 6.17 -4.83
CA ARG A 82 10.62 7.11 -4.38
C ARG A 82 11.17 8.14 -3.38
N ALA A 83 12.09 7.73 -2.51
CA ALA A 83 12.75 8.60 -1.53
C ALA A 83 13.70 9.60 -2.18
N ASP A 84 14.36 9.23 -3.28
CA ASP A 84 15.21 10.15 -4.04
C ASP A 84 14.40 11.25 -4.76
N GLU A 85 13.16 10.94 -5.15
CA GLU A 85 12.31 11.89 -5.90
C GLU A 85 11.50 12.85 -5.01
N MET A 86 11.23 12.52 -3.75
CA MET A 86 10.28 13.23 -2.90
C MET A 86 10.89 13.78 -1.61
N ASP A 87 10.17 14.69 -0.97
CA ASP A 87 10.51 15.09 0.39
C ASP A 87 10.31 13.93 1.39
N ALA A 88 11.21 13.87 2.37
CA ALA A 88 11.23 12.80 3.37
C ALA A 88 9.93 12.71 4.18
N ASP A 89 9.28 13.85 4.46
CA ASP A 89 8.04 13.88 5.23
C ASP A 89 6.89 13.21 4.48
N THR A 90 6.80 13.43 3.16
CA THR A 90 5.84 12.75 2.29
C THR A 90 6.08 11.24 2.29
N VAL A 91 7.32 10.78 2.08
CA VAL A 91 7.62 9.35 2.02
C VAL A 91 7.38 8.66 3.36
N ASN A 92 7.83 9.26 4.46
CA ASN A 92 7.60 8.75 5.82
C ASN A 92 6.10 8.65 6.14
N ARG A 93 5.30 9.63 5.72
CA ARG A 93 3.85 9.60 5.88
C ARG A 93 3.21 8.49 5.06
N GLU A 94 3.59 8.36 3.80
CA GLU A 94 3.09 7.31 2.90
C GLU A 94 3.41 5.92 3.49
N LEU A 95 4.66 5.69 3.92
CA LEU A 95 5.12 4.44 4.54
C LEU A 95 4.38 4.13 5.85
N SER A 96 4.19 5.14 6.71
CA SER A 96 3.44 4.98 7.97
C SER A 96 2.00 4.52 7.72
N ILE A 97 1.36 5.04 6.68
CA ILE A 97 0.00 4.64 6.29
C ILE A 97 0.00 3.22 5.73
N ALA A 98 0.95 2.88 4.85
CA ALA A 98 1.07 1.53 4.27
C ALA A 98 1.24 0.46 5.37
N ARG A 99 2.17 0.68 6.31
CA ARG A 99 2.39 -0.21 7.46
C ARG A 99 1.15 -0.41 8.32
N LYS A 100 0.39 0.65 8.57
CA LYS A 100 -0.87 0.55 9.33
C LYS A 100 -1.94 -0.27 8.58
N ALA A 101 -2.01 -0.14 7.27
CA ALA A 101 -2.91 -0.94 6.44
C ALA A 101 -2.50 -2.41 6.42
N ILE A 102 -1.21 -2.70 6.17
CA ILE A 102 -0.63 -4.04 6.16
C ILE A 102 -0.85 -4.74 7.50
N GLY A 103 -0.50 -4.09 8.62
CA GLY A 103 -0.75 -4.64 9.95
C GLY A 103 -2.23 -4.85 10.25
N TRP A 104 -3.12 -4.05 9.66
CA TRP A 104 -4.57 -4.29 9.77
C TRP A 104 -5.01 -5.51 8.94
N TRP A 105 -4.51 -5.68 7.71
CA TRP A 105 -4.77 -6.86 6.86
C TRP A 105 -4.23 -8.16 7.46
N GLN A 106 -3.03 -8.14 8.07
CA GLN A 106 -2.49 -9.27 8.83
C GLN A 106 -3.41 -9.69 9.98
N ARG A 107 -3.97 -8.73 10.73
CA ARG A 107 -4.95 -9.03 11.80
C ARG A 107 -6.26 -9.62 11.28
N GLN A 108 -6.61 -9.38 10.01
CA GLN A 108 -7.75 -10.05 9.37
C GLN A 108 -7.39 -11.44 8.83
N GLY A 109 -6.09 -11.80 8.79
CA GLY A 109 -5.56 -13.01 8.17
C GLY A 109 -5.62 -13.01 6.65
N TRP A 110 -5.61 -11.83 6.02
CA TRP A 110 -5.64 -11.72 4.55
C TRP A 110 -4.27 -11.88 3.92
N ILE A 111 -3.23 -11.53 4.67
CA ILE A 111 -1.82 -11.64 4.32
C ILE A 111 -1.04 -12.11 5.55
N ILE A 112 0.11 -12.72 5.33
CA ILE A 112 0.97 -13.28 6.37
C ILE A 112 2.13 -12.33 6.68
N GLY A 113 2.81 -11.82 5.65
CA GLY A 113 4.02 -11.02 5.76
C GLY A 113 3.77 -9.50 5.79
N ASP A 114 4.78 -8.78 6.25
CA ASP A 114 4.91 -7.34 6.03
C ASP A 114 6.13 -7.11 5.12
N PRO A 115 5.93 -6.84 3.81
CA PRO A 115 7.03 -6.64 2.88
C PRO A 115 7.76 -5.31 3.11
N THR A 116 7.25 -4.44 3.98
CA THR A 116 7.89 -3.14 4.29
C THR A 116 8.93 -3.23 5.41
N ILE A 117 9.16 -4.41 5.98
CA ILE A 117 10.23 -4.63 6.96
C ILE A 117 11.58 -4.38 6.28
N GLY A 118 12.39 -3.48 6.86
CA GLY A 118 13.71 -3.13 6.35
C GLY A 118 13.77 -1.85 5.50
N ILE A 119 12.61 -1.23 5.22
CA ILE A 119 12.48 0.09 4.57
C ILE A 119 12.39 1.19 5.63
#